data_AF-A0A536QEC7-F1
#
_entry.id   AF-A0A536QEC7-F1
#
_cell.length_a   1.000
_cell.length_b   1.000
_cell.length_c   1.000
_cell.angle_alpha   90.00
_cell.angle_beta   90.00
_cell.angle_gamma   90.00
#
_symmetry.space_group_name_H-M   'P 1'
#
loop_
_entity.id
_entity.type
_entity.pdbx_description
1 polymer ?
#
loop_
_entity_poly.entity_id
_entity_poly.type
_entity_poly.pdbx_seq_one_letter_code
_entity_poly.pdbx_strand_id
1 'polypeptide(L)'
;MLMFAFAMASNAFAIVPGRSWPRSMARSLAVVCMRRCTSSPLVLAPRRPVGRCYSRNLARPIVAGVTSLPPGQRAIGEFPRFGTHIRVRPVIPDRLVLRVGGDVEAPSEIEPAELAALPRVDQVSDFHCVATWSRIGLRWSGVRFADVFERLIAPRARPRPGARYVIFRGFDGGFFCMVPLADALRPNVLLADRLDGQPLSLAHGAPLRVVAPDHYGYKSCKHLAAIDFGDDPIRGVGLIQHPRGRVAAEERGRVLPGWFYRVQQPHRLARDSRALSQVPGSELITHGVEAAVRRG
;
A
#
# COMPACT_ATOMS: atom_id res chain seq x y z
N MET A 1 -33.68 -11.84 13.16
CA MET A 1 -34.54 -10.96 13.96
C MET A 1 -34.03 -11.01 15.39
N LEU A 2 -33.17 -10.08 15.79
CA LEU A 2 -32.92 -9.73 17.19
C LEU A 2 -32.22 -8.36 17.18
N MET A 3 -32.99 -7.33 17.55
CA MET A 3 -32.54 -5.95 17.67
C MET A 3 -31.73 -5.80 18.95
N PHE A 4 -30.56 -5.16 18.87
CA PHE A 4 -29.89 -4.59 20.04
C PHE A 4 -29.97 -3.07 19.93
N ALA A 5 -30.79 -2.47 20.79
CA ALA A 5 -30.92 -1.04 20.98
C ALA A 5 -29.71 -0.53 21.80
N PHE A 6 -29.02 0.48 21.27
CA PHE A 6 -28.00 1.23 21.98
C PHE A 6 -28.66 2.45 22.64
N ALA A 7 -28.73 2.45 23.97
CA ALA A 7 -29.06 3.64 24.74
C ALA A 7 -27.77 4.43 25.01
N MET A 8 -27.76 5.69 24.56
CA MET A 8 -26.76 6.68 24.94
C MET A 8 -27.00 7.14 26.38
N ALA A 9 -25.94 7.16 27.18
CA ALA A 9 -25.88 7.93 28.40
C ALA A 9 -24.55 8.71 28.45
N SER A 10 -24.67 10.00 28.18
CA SER A 10 -23.69 11.02 28.55
C SER A 10 -23.61 11.14 30.06
N ASN A 11 -22.41 11.25 30.64
CA ASN A 11 -22.10 12.36 31.56
C ASN A 11 -20.66 12.34 32.12
N ALA A 12 -20.10 13.54 32.07
CA ALA A 12 -19.29 14.20 33.09
C ALA A 12 -17.96 13.59 33.56
N PHE A 13 -16.89 14.20 33.05
CA PHE A 13 -15.61 14.38 33.71
C PHE A 13 -15.78 14.99 35.11
N ALA A 14 -15.13 14.40 36.12
CA ALA A 14 -14.76 15.08 37.35
C ALA A 14 -13.32 14.66 37.73
N ILE A 15 -12.41 15.63 37.69
CA ILE A 15 -11.01 15.52 38.09
C ILE A 15 -10.94 15.79 39.59
N VAL A 16 -10.38 14.86 40.36
CA VAL A 16 -10.01 15.06 41.77
C VAL A 16 -8.49 15.00 41.88
N PRO A 17 -7.79 16.06 42.33
CA PRO A 17 -6.35 16.04 42.51
C PRO A 17 -5.99 15.60 43.94
N GLY A 18 -4.87 14.90 44.08
CA GLY A 18 -4.17 14.75 45.35
C GLY A 18 -4.08 13.31 45.86
N ARG A 19 -2.91 12.70 45.67
CA ARG A 19 -2.27 11.83 46.67
C ARG A 19 -0.79 11.62 46.33
N SER A 20 0.03 12.00 47.29
CA SER A 20 1.48 11.90 47.38
C SER A 20 1.99 10.46 47.34
N TRP A 21 3.10 10.22 46.64
CA TRP A 21 3.86 8.96 46.68
C TRP A 21 5.11 9.12 47.56
N PRO A 22 5.39 8.18 48.49
CA PRO A 22 6.61 8.21 49.29
C PRO A 22 7.82 7.63 48.55
N ARG A 23 8.99 8.23 48.84
CA ARG A 23 10.35 7.82 48.44
C ARG A 23 10.94 6.81 49.44
N SER A 24 11.59 5.76 48.94
CA SER A 24 12.76 5.02 49.50
C SER A 24 12.84 3.66 48.78
N MET A 25 13.93 3.07 48.30
CA MET A 25 15.34 2.92 48.74
C MET A 25 16.21 2.66 47.47
N ALA A 26 17.44 3.18 47.26
CA ALA A 26 18.75 2.72 47.79
C ALA A 26 18.91 1.17 47.76
N ARG A 27 19.92 0.49 47.19
CA ARG A 27 21.36 0.70 46.96
C ARG A 27 21.93 -0.41 46.04
N SER A 28 22.98 -0.05 45.30
CA SER A 28 24.28 -0.71 44.99
C SER A 28 24.47 -2.25 45.19
N LEU A 29 25.17 -2.99 44.31
CA LEU A 29 26.66 -3.11 44.25
C LEU A 29 27.16 -4.06 43.12
N ALA A 30 28.42 -3.83 42.71
CA ALA A 30 29.48 -4.74 42.18
C ALA A 30 29.25 -5.46 40.83
N VAL A 31 30.01 -5.23 39.75
CA VAL A 31 31.47 -5.45 39.52
C VAL A 31 31.92 -6.88 39.81
N VAL A 32 32.05 -7.70 38.76
CA VAL A 32 33.05 -8.77 38.67
C VAL A 32 33.76 -8.70 37.31
N CYS A 33 35.05 -8.96 37.40
CA CYS A 33 36.14 -8.63 36.51
C CYS A 33 36.43 -9.74 35.48
N MET A 34 37.10 -9.31 34.40
CA MET A 34 37.88 -9.99 33.36
C MET A 34 38.28 -11.47 33.52
N ARG A 35 38.25 -12.20 32.39
CA ARG A 35 39.42 -12.83 31.71
C ARG A 35 38.93 -13.56 30.44
N ARG A 36 39.29 -13.12 29.23
CA ARG A 36 40.51 -13.34 28.42
C ARG A 36 40.57 -14.68 27.68
N CYS A 37 40.76 -14.52 26.36
CA CYS A 37 41.71 -15.22 25.48
C CYS A 37 41.38 -16.60 24.89
N THR A 38 41.50 -16.60 23.55
CA THR A 38 42.16 -17.60 22.66
C THR A 38 41.42 -18.94 22.51
N SER A 39 41.20 -19.52 21.33
CA SER A 39 41.89 -19.42 20.04
C SER A 39 41.12 -20.29 19.02
N SER A 40 40.90 -19.80 17.79
CA SER A 40 40.79 -20.64 16.59
C SER A 40 42.19 -21.21 16.23
N PRO A 41 42.40 -22.05 15.19
CA PRO A 41 41.47 -22.65 14.23
C PRO A 41 41.69 -24.16 14.06
N LEU A 42 40.82 -24.87 13.33
CA LEU A 42 41.28 -26.05 12.58
C LEU A 42 40.47 -26.21 11.29
N VAL A 43 41.22 -26.11 10.20
CA VAL A 43 40.88 -26.32 8.80
C VAL A 43 40.75 -27.81 8.52
N LEU A 44 39.73 -28.22 7.75
CA LEU A 44 39.83 -29.38 6.87
C LEU A 44 38.74 -29.37 5.79
N ALA A 45 39.17 -29.16 4.55
CA ALA A 45 38.56 -29.63 3.31
C ALA A 45 39.67 -30.40 2.54
N PRO A 46 39.44 -31.12 1.42
CA PRO A 46 38.19 -31.49 0.74
C PRO A 46 38.10 -33.00 0.41
N ARG A 47 36.94 -33.49 -0.07
CA ARG A 47 36.87 -34.71 -0.90
C ARG A 47 35.96 -34.51 -2.12
N ARG A 48 36.41 -35.12 -3.22
CA ARG A 48 36.14 -34.94 -4.65
C ARG A 48 34.77 -35.51 -5.14
N PRO A 49 34.39 -35.25 -6.40
CA PRO A 49 33.00 -35.20 -6.85
C PRO A 49 32.50 -36.53 -7.43
N VAL A 50 31.19 -36.74 -7.40
CA VAL A 50 30.51 -37.75 -8.22
C VAL A 50 29.39 -37.05 -8.98
N GLY A 51 29.47 -37.11 -10.30
CA GLY A 51 28.56 -36.43 -11.20
C GLY A 51 27.17 -37.06 -11.28
N ARG A 52 26.22 -36.23 -11.67
CA ARG A 52 25.11 -36.63 -12.54
C ARG A 52 24.61 -35.40 -13.28
N CYS A 53 24.92 -35.32 -14.56
CA CYS A 53 24.27 -34.40 -15.48
C CYS A 53 22.80 -34.82 -15.62
N TYR A 54 21.87 -33.99 -15.13
CA TYR A 54 20.51 -33.96 -15.64
C TYR A 54 20.33 -32.65 -16.41
N SER A 55 20.28 -32.77 -17.73
CA SER A 55 19.85 -31.72 -18.63
C SER A 55 18.34 -31.42 -18.46
N ARG A 56 17.97 -30.16 -18.75
CA ARG A 56 16.63 -29.57 -18.90
C ARG A 56 15.96 -29.03 -17.64
N ASN A 57 16.16 -27.74 -17.38
CA ASN A 57 15.25 -26.73 -17.90
C ASN A 57 15.90 -25.35 -17.73
N LEU A 58 15.91 -24.56 -18.80
CA LEU A 58 16.44 -23.19 -18.82
C LEU A 58 15.63 -22.33 -17.85
N ALA A 59 16.12 -22.18 -16.64
CA ALA A 59 15.69 -21.12 -15.74
C ALA A 59 16.07 -19.78 -16.40
N ARG A 60 15.06 -18.99 -16.76
CA ARG A 60 15.25 -17.58 -17.12
C ARG A 60 16.02 -16.90 -15.97
N PRO A 61 16.94 -15.96 -16.26
CA PRO A 61 17.77 -15.37 -15.22
C PRO A 61 16.86 -14.68 -14.20
N ILE A 62 16.92 -15.17 -12.97
CA ILE A 62 16.36 -14.49 -11.80
C ILE A 62 17.09 -13.15 -11.74
N VAL A 63 16.35 -12.06 -11.97
CA VAL A 63 16.86 -10.70 -11.81
C VAL A 63 17.44 -10.60 -10.40
N ALA A 64 18.72 -10.26 -10.31
CA ALA A 64 19.43 -10.07 -9.06
C ALA A 64 18.69 -9.05 -8.18
N GLY A 65 18.30 -9.45 -6.96
CA GLY A 65 17.68 -8.55 -5.99
C GLY A 65 16.51 -9.10 -5.16
N VAL A 66 16.19 -10.41 -5.21
CA VAL A 66 15.19 -10.98 -4.29
C VAL A 66 15.78 -11.07 -2.89
N THR A 67 15.66 -9.97 -2.15
CA THR A 67 15.51 -10.02 -0.69
C THR A 67 14.35 -10.97 -0.39
N SER A 68 14.50 -11.86 0.59
CA SER A 68 13.48 -12.82 0.98
C SER A 68 12.06 -12.23 0.99
N LEU A 69 11.07 -12.99 0.51
CA LEU A 69 9.67 -12.57 0.58
C LEU A 69 9.31 -12.13 2.00
N PRO A 70 8.42 -11.13 2.16
CA PRO A 70 8.00 -10.71 3.48
C PRO A 70 7.36 -11.87 4.27
N PRO A 71 7.40 -11.81 5.61
CA PRO A 71 6.91 -12.89 6.44
C PRO A 71 5.45 -13.31 6.14
N GLY A 72 5.25 -14.62 5.99
CA GLY A 72 3.93 -15.19 5.68
C GLY A 72 3.42 -14.84 4.29
N GLN A 73 4.30 -14.62 3.32
CA GLN A 73 3.95 -14.41 1.91
C GLN A 73 4.38 -15.59 1.05
N ARG A 74 3.52 -15.93 0.08
CA ARG A 74 3.82 -16.89 -0.99
C ARG A 74 3.79 -16.20 -2.34
N ALA A 75 4.87 -16.30 -3.11
CA ALA A 75 4.89 -15.79 -4.48
C ALA A 75 3.90 -16.57 -5.38
N ILE A 76 3.19 -15.83 -6.23
CA ILE A 76 2.31 -16.39 -7.27
C ILE A 76 2.71 -15.88 -8.66
N GLY A 77 2.43 -16.71 -9.68
CA GLY A 77 2.77 -16.41 -11.07
C GLY A 77 1.83 -15.42 -11.75
N GLU A 78 0.57 -15.36 -11.31
CA GLU A 78 -0.46 -14.49 -11.90
C GLU A 78 -0.72 -13.28 -10.99
N PHE A 79 -1.19 -12.18 -11.58
CA PHE A 79 -1.71 -11.04 -10.82
C PHE A 79 -3.25 -11.03 -10.92
N PRO A 80 -3.98 -11.57 -9.93
CA PRO A 80 -5.43 -11.69 -10.01
C PRO A 80 -6.14 -10.36 -9.70
N ARG A 81 -7.43 -10.25 -10.08
CA ARG A 81 -8.31 -9.24 -9.48
C ARG A 81 -8.50 -9.60 -8.00
N PHE A 82 -8.35 -8.62 -7.12
CA PHE A 82 -8.48 -8.81 -5.67
C PHE A 82 -9.28 -7.67 -5.03
N GLY A 83 -9.66 -7.85 -3.76
CA GLY A 83 -10.36 -6.86 -2.95
C GLY A 83 -11.79 -7.29 -2.58
N THR A 84 -12.40 -6.56 -1.65
CA THR A 84 -13.77 -6.83 -1.18
C THR A 84 -14.82 -6.53 -2.25
N HIS A 85 -14.55 -5.57 -3.15
CA HIS A 85 -15.44 -5.15 -4.23
C HIS A 85 -15.16 -5.89 -5.56
N ILE A 86 -14.69 -7.14 -5.50
CA ILE A 86 -14.29 -7.90 -6.70
C ILE A 86 -15.41 -8.13 -7.73
N ARG A 87 -16.67 -8.13 -7.27
CA ARG A 87 -17.85 -8.28 -8.15
C ARG A 87 -18.41 -6.94 -8.65
N VAL A 88 -17.99 -5.83 -8.07
CA VAL A 88 -18.44 -4.50 -8.48
C VAL A 88 -17.74 -4.13 -9.78
N ARG A 89 -18.51 -3.71 -10.78
CA ARG A 89 -17.96 -3.10 -11.98
C ARG A 89 -17.96 -1.58 -11.76
N PRO A 90 -16.79 -0.93 -11.63
CA PRO A 90 -16.75 0.51 -11.45
C PRO A 90 -17.26 1.19 -12.72
N VAL A 91 -18.02 2.26 -12.52
CA VAL A 91 -18.45 3.16 -13.61
C VAL A 91 -17.41 4.27 -13.67
N ILE A 92 -16.57 4.23 -14.70
CA ILE A 92 -15.51 5.21 -14.91
C ILE A 92 -16.05 6.24 -15.89
N PRO A 93 -15.98 7.54 -15.58
CA PRO A 93 -16.38 8.58 -16.52
C PRO A 93 -15.40 8.65 -17.70
N ASP A 94 -15.89 9.08 -18.87
CA ASP A 94 -15.06 9.26 -20.07
C ASP A 94 -13.93 10.30 -19.86
N ARG A 95 -14.13 11.22 -18.91
CA ARG A 95 -13.11 12.18 -18.47
C ARG A 95 -12.80 11.97 -16.99
N LEU A 96 -11.55 11.60 -16.70
CA LEU A 96 -11.08 11.39 -15.33
C LEU A 96 -10.62 12.71 -14.67
N VAL A 97 -11.51 13.36 -13.93
CA VAL A 97 -11.12 14.48 -13.07
C VAL A 97 -10.90 13.96 -11.65
N LEU A 98 -9.71 14.14 -11.08
CA LEU A 98 -9.43 13.75 -9.70
C LEU A 98 -9.86 14.88 -8.76
N ARG A 99 -10.76 14.55 -7.83
CA ARG A 99 -11.20 15.50 -6.81
C ARG A 99 -10.23 15.53 -5.64
N VAL A 100 -9.93 16.70 -5.11
CA VAL A 100 -9.08 16.91 -3.94
C VAL A 100 -9.89 17.59 -2.85
N GLY A 101 -9.96 16.97 -1.67
CA GLY A 101 -10.86 17.41 -0.62
C GLY A 101 -10.46 16.98 0.79
N GLY A 102 -11.44 16.91 1.69
CA GLY A 102 -11.22 16.61 3.10
C GLY A 102 -10.72 17.84 3.87
N ASP A 103 -9.68 17.65 4.69
CA ASP A 103 -9.07 18.69 5.54
C ASP A 103 -8.09 19.56 4.75
N VAL A 104 -8.65 20.36 3.84
CA VAL A 104 -7.95 21.29 2.94
C VAL A 104 -8.54 22.70 3.09
N GLU A 105 -7.77 23.74 2.79
CA GLU A 105 -8.28 25.12 2.80
C GLU A 105 -9.21 25.40 1.62
N ALA A 106 -8.89 24.86 0.44
CA ALA A 106 -9.65 25.10 -0.78
C ALA A 106 -9.80 23.80 -1.59
N PRO A 107 -10.94 23.10 -1.55
CA PRO A 107 -11.16 21.94 -2.41
C PRO A 107 -10.85 22.27 -3.87
N SER A 108 -10.17 21.34 -4.56
CA SER A 108 -9.72 21.55 -5.93
C SER A 108 -9.93 20.31 -6.77
N GLU A 109 -9.71 20.45 -8.08
CA GLU A 109 -9.74 19.35 -9.02
C GLU A 109 -8.42 19.30 -9.78
N ILE A 110 -8.04 18.10 -10.20
CA ILE A 110 -6.87 17.85 -11.04
C ILE A 110 -7.36 17.23 -12.33
N GLU A 111 -7.05 17.91 -13.43
CA GLU A 111 -7.40 17.47 -14.77
C GLU A 111 -6.45 16.39 -15.28
N PRO A 112 -6.90 15.49 -16.17
CA PRO A 112 -6.04 14.46 -16.75
C PRO A 112 -4.78 15.05 -17.41
N ALA A 113 -4.92 16.19 -18.09
CA ALA A 113 -3.82 16.86 -18.78
C ALA A 113 -2.75 17.39 -17.80
N GLU A 114 -3.13 17.70 -16.57
CA GLU A 114 -2.19 18.18 -15.55
C GLU A 114 -1.38 17.03 -14.96
N LEU A 115 -2.02 15.89 -14.73
CA LEU A 115 -1.30 14.65 -14.38
C LEU A 115 -0.35 14.22 -15.49
N ALA A 116 -0.79 14.33 -16.74
CA ALA A 116 -0.01 14.01 -17.92
C ALA A 116 1.26 14.85 -18.08
N ALA A 117 1.23 16.11 -17.60
CA ALA A 117 2.35 17.02 -17.68
C ALA A 117 3.43 16.78 -16.61
N LEU A 118 3.15 15.94 -15.60
CA LEU A 118 4.12 15.61 -14.55
C LEU A 118 5.19 14.61 -15.06
N PRO A 119 6.40 14.60 -14.46
CA PRO A 119 7.43 13.63 -14.78
C PRO A 119 6.93 12.19 -14.60
N ARG A 120 7.08 11.39 -15.64
CA ARG A 120 6.71 9.97 -15.63
C ARG A 120 7.86 9.12 -15.07
N VAL A 121 7.51 8.10 -14.31
CA VAL A 121 8.45 7.18 -13.67
C VAL A 121 8.03 5.74 -13.96
N ASP A 122 9.00 4.93 -14.39
CA ASP A 122 8.89 3.49 -14.45
C ASP A 122 9.51 2.88 -13.19
N GLN A 123 8.77 1.98 -12.55
CA GLN A 123 9.19 1.33 -11.31
C GLN A 123 8.89 -0.17 -11.37
N VAL A 124 9.90 -0.98 -11.08
CA VAL A 124 9.69 -2.39 -10.77
C VAL A 124 9.45 -2.53 -9.27
N SER A 125 8.28 -3.03 -8.89
CA SER A 125 7.98 -3.24 -7.48
C SER A 125 7.08 -4.44 -7.24
N ASP A 126 7.23 -5.02 -6.06
CA ASP A 126 6.44 -6.15 -5.64
C ASP A 126 5.08 -5.70 -5.10
N PHE A 127 4.11 -6.61 -5.17
CA PHE A 127 2.79 -6.44 -4.61
C PHE A 127 2.55 -7.52 -3.57
N HIS A 128 2.19 -7.12 -2.35
CA HIS A 128 1.97 -8.04 -1.24
C HIS A 128 0.52 -7.96 -0.76
N CYS A 129 -0.23 -9.05 -0.90
CA CYS A 129 -1.60 -9.11 -0.41
C CYS A 129 -1.63 -9.46 1.08
N VAL A 130 -2.60 -8.89 1.79
CA VAL A 130 -2.88 -9.25 3.19
C VAL A 130 -3.34 -10.71 3.31
N ALA A 131 -3.91 -11.30 2.25
CA ALA A 131 -4.26 -12.71 2.14
C ALA A 131 -3.08 -13.62 1.75
N THR A 132 -1.89 -13.32 2.30
CA THR A 132 -0.66 -14.16 2.28
C THR A 132 -0.07 -14.52 0.91
N TRP A 133 -0.47 -13.86 -0.18
CA TRP A 133 0.16 -14.04 -1.50
C TRP A 133 0.85 -12.76 -1.98
N SER A 134 1.90 -12.92 -2.78
CA SER A 134 2.68 -11.83 -3.36
C SER A 134 2.90 -12.03 -4.85
N ARG A 135 2.92 -10.93 -5.59
CA ARG A 135 3.31 -10.91 -7.01
C ARG A 135 4.56 -10.06 -7.15
N ILE A 136 5.61 -10.66 -7.68
CA ILE A 136 6.96 -10.10 -7.72
C ILE A 136 7.27 -9.53 -9.10
N GLY A 137 8.02 -8.43 -9.14
CA GLY A 137 8.57 -7.87 -10.37
C GLY A 137 7.53 -7.22 -11.31
N LEU A 138 6.48 -6.62 -10.75
CA LEU A 138 5.50 -5.88 -11.56
C LEU A 138 6.11 -4.56 -12.03
N ARG A 139 6.01 -4.27 -13.34
CA ARG A 139 6.53 -3.03 -13.92
C ARG A 139 5.43 -1.99 -14.01
N TRP A 140 5.39 -1.09 -13.04
CA TRP A 140 4.46 0.02 -13.00
C TRP A 140 5.03 1.22 -13.73
N SER A 141 4.13 2.01 -14.32
CA SER A 141 4.49 3.29 -14.92
C SER A 141 3.40 4.30 -14.62
N GLY A 142 3.80 5.53 -14.29
CA GLY A 142 2.89 6.59 -13.86
C GLY A 142 3.63 7.80 -13.29
N VAL A 143 2.98 8.56 -12.41
CA VAL A 143 3.53 9.75 -11.77
C VAL A 143 3.73 9.50 -10.27
N ARG A 144 4.76 10.09 -9.65
CA ARG A 144 4.93 9.96 -8.20
C ARG A 144 3.85 10.74 -7.48
N PHE A 145 3.31 10.17 -6.41
CA PHE A 145 2.33 10.89 -5.60
C PHE A 145 2.95 12.14 -4.97
N ALA A 146 4.24 12.11 -4.61
CA ALA A 146 4.96 13.28 -4.13
C ALA A 146 4.95 14.44 -5.13
N ASP A 147 5.21 14.18 -6.42
CA ASP A 147 5.16 15.22 -7.47
C ASP A 147 3.75 15.80 -7.65
N VAL A 148 2.72 14.93 -7.62
CA VAL A 148 1.31 15.37 -7.67
C VAL A 148 0.99 16.25 -6.46
N PHE A 149 1.44 15.83 -5.27
CA PHE A 149 1.19 16.56 -4.04
C PHE A 149 1.85 17.94 -4.09
N GLU A 150 3.15 18.01 -4.38
CA GLU A 150 3.93 19.24 -4.34
C GLU A 150 3.53 20.23 -5.43
N ARG A 151 3.24 19.75 -6.65
CA ARG A 151 3.01 20.63 -7.81
C ARG A 151 1.56 20.98 -8.06
N LEU A 152 0.61 20.13 -7.64
CA LEU A 152 -0.81 20.30 -7.94
C LEU A 152 -1.66 20.48 -6.68
N ILE A 153 -1.47 19.65 -5.65
CA ILE A 153 -2.32 19.65 -4.46
C ILE A 153 -1.93 20.77 -3.48
N ALA A 154 -0.68 20.80 -3.01
CA ALA A 154 -0.20 21.76 -2.03
C ALA A 154 -0.43 23.23 -2.43
N PRO A 155 -0.12 23.67 -3.67
CA PRO A 155 -0.32 25.08 -4.05
C PRO A 155 -1.78 25.48 -4.19
N ARG A 156 -2.68 24.55 -4.55
CA ARG A 156 -4.09 24.83 -4.83
C ARG A 156 -4.97 24.54 -3.63
N ALA A 157 -4.92 23.30 -3.14
CA ALA A 157 -5.81 22.83 -2.11
C ALA A 157 -5.37 23.20 -0.70
N ARG A 158 -4.05 23.32 -0.49
CA ARG A 158 -3.43 23.66 0.80
C ARG A 158 -3.98 22.77 1.93
N PRO A 159 -3.61 21.47 1.96
CA PRO A 159 -3.95 20.60 3.09
C PRO A 159 -3.55 21.24 4.41
N ARG A 160 -4.44 21.21 5.40
CA ARG A 160 -4.19 21.88 6.68
C ARG A 160 -3.03 21.22 7.42
N PRO A 161 -2.29 21.94 8.29
CA PRO A 161 -1.17 21.36 9.04
C PRO A 161 -1.52 20.13 9.90
N GLY A 162 -2.80 19.97 10.28
CA GLY A 162 -3.31 18.81 11.02
C GLY A 162 -3.55 17.56 10.18
N ALA A 163 -3.57 17.68 8.85
CA ALA A 163 -3.84 16.58 7.92
C ALA A 163 -2.67 15.59 7.87
N ARG A 164 -2.79 14.51 8.65
CA ARG A 164 -1.76 13.47 8.79
C ARG A 164 -2.00 12.25 7.90
N TYR A 165 -3.15 12.17 7.26
CA TYR A 165 -3.58 11.05 6.43
C TYR A 165 -4.08 11.52 5.08
N VAL A 166 -3.87 10.66 4.08
CA VAL A 166 -4.50 10.76 2.77
C VAL A 166 -5.45 9.58 2.58
N ILE A 167 -6.64 9.88 2.10
CA ILE A 167 -7.73 8.94 1.82
C ILE A 167 -7.95 8.93 0.32
N PHE A 168 -7.58 7.82 -0.31
CA PHE A 168 -7.80 7.57 -1.72
C PHE A 168 -9.15 6.87 -1.92
N ARG A 169 -10.03 7.47 -2.72
CA ARG A 169 -11.35 6.89 -3.02
C ARG A 169 -11.40 6.40 -4.45
N GLY A 170 -12.00 5.23 -4.65
CA GLY A 170 -12.20 4.63 -5.97
C GLY A 170 -13.63 4.76 -6.48
N PHE A 171 -13.82 4.56 -7.78
CA PHE A 171 -15.14 4.45 -8.43
C PHE A 171 -15.87 3.12 -8.15
N ASP A 172 -15.29 2.20 -7.36
CA ASP A 172 -15.79 0.86 -7.08
C ASP A 172 -16.82 0.80 -5.94
N GLY A 173 -17.78 1.72 -5.93
CA GLY A 173 -18.95 1.68 -5.06
C GLY A 173 -18.63 2.00 -3.59
N GLY A 174 -17.80 3.02 -3.36
CA GLY A 174 -17.50 3.54 -2.02
C GLY A 174 -16.26 2.95 -1.35
N PHE A 175 -15.48 2.12 -2.06
CA PHE A 175 -14.18 1.69 -1.53
C PHE A 175 -13.24 2.88 -1.39
N PHE A 176 -12.49 2.86 -0.30
CA PHE A 176 -11.41 3.79 -0.06
C PHE A 176 -10.27 3.07 0.64
N CYS A 177 -9.07 3.59 0.48
CA CYS A 177 -7.96 3.22 1.32
C CYS A 177 -7.29 4.46 1.88
N MET A 178 -6.69 4.31 3.05
CA MET A 178 -6.08 5.40 3.76
C MET A 178 -4.66 5.05 4.14
N VAL A 179 -3.74 5.99 3.99
CA VAL A 179 -2.35 5.85 4.40
C VAL A 179 -1.90 7.13 5.10
N PRO A 180 -0.92 7.07 6.02
CA PRO A 180 -0.30 8.28 6.53
C PRO A 180 0.26 9.12 5.38
N LEU A 181 0.11 10.44 5.44
CA LEU A 181 0.61 11.34 4.41
C LEU A 181 2.13 11.17 4.24
N ALA A 182 2.88 11.05 5.33
CA ALA A 182 4.32 10.80 5.29
C ALA A 182 4.70 9.50 4.56
N ASP A 183 3.85 8.46 4.63
CA ASP A 183 4.06 7.20 3.92
C ASP A 183 3.68 7.35 2.43
N ALA A 184 2.63 8.12 2.12
CA ALA A 184 2.21 8.39 0.75
C ALA A 184 3.22 9.24 -0.03
N LEU A 185 3.92 10.15 0.64
CA LEU A 185 4.95 11.01 0.04
C LEU A 185 6.30 10.30 -0.17
N ARG A 186 6.40 8.99 0.11
CA ARG A 186 7.61 8.22 -0.16
C ARG A 186 7.85 8.12 -1.68
N PRO A 187 9.12 8.09 -2.12
CA PRO A 187 9.48 8.18 -3.54
C PRO A 187 9.01 6.98 -4.39
N ASN A 188 8.63 5.88 -3.75
CA ASN A 188 8.14 4.65 -4.39
C ASN A 188 6.61 4.56 -4.51
N VAL A 189 5.88 5.59 -4.07
CA VAL A 189 4.41 5.65 -4.18
C VAL A 189 4.02 6.35 -5.47
N LEU A 190 3.27 5.65 -6.31
CA LEU A 190 2.87 6.12 -7.65
C LEU A 190 1.35 6.23 -7.78
N LEU A 191 0.91 7.18 -8.60
CA LEU A 191 -0.36 7.08 -9.30
C LEU A 191 -0.06 6.47 -10.67
N ALA A 192 -0.35 5.18 -10.82
CA ALA A 192 -0.03 4.38 -12.00
C ALA A 192 -1.24 4.23 -12.92
N ASP A 193 -1.00 4.36 -14.21
CA ASP A 193 -1.96 4.19 -15.31
C ASP A 193 -1.54 3.04 -16.27
N ARG A 194 -0.34 2.47 -16.07
CA ARG A 194 0.19 1.35 -16.85
C ARG A 194 0.81 0.25 -15.98
N LEU A 195 0.71 -0.97 -16.49
CA LEU A 195 1.33 -2.17 -15.95
C LEU A 195 1.94 -2.99 -17.09
N ASP A 196 3.21 -3.36 -16.94
CA ASP A 196 3.97 -4.14 -17.92
C ASP A 196 3.94 -3.53 -19.34
N GLY A 197 4.05 -2.20 -19.40
CA GLY A 197 4.04 -1.41 -20.65
C GLY A 197 2.65 -1.16 -21.24
N GLN A 198 1.62 -1.86 -20.75
CA GLN A 198 0.25 -1.74 -21.24
C GLN A 198 -0.60 -0.82 -20.35
N PRO A 199 -1.63 -0.14 -20.90
CA PRO A 199 -2.64 0.51 -20.09
C PRO A 199 -3.27 -0.45 -19.07
N LEU A 200 -3.62 0.04 -17.89
CA LEU A 200 -4.25 -0.80 -16.87
C LEU A 200 -5.55 -1.44 -17.40
N SER A 201 -5.76 -2.70 -17.02
CA SER A 201 -7.06 -3.34 -17.19
C SER A 201 -8.03 -2.88 -16.10
N LEU A 202 -9.33 -3.02 -16.34
CA LEU A 202 -10.33 -2.78 -15.30
C LEU A 202 -10.10 -3.67 -14.08
N ALA A 203 -9.67 -4.91 -14.26
CA ALA A 203 -9.32 -5.80 -13.15
C ALA A 203 -8.19 -5.21 -12.27
N HIS A 204 -7.28 -4.44 -12.85
CA HIS A 204 -6.11 -3.87 -12.18
C HIS A 204 -6.26 -2.40 -11.80
N GLY A 205 -7.46 -1.82 -11.90
CA GLY A 205 -7.72 -0.49 -11.37
C GLY A 205 -7.66 0.64 -12.39
N ALA A 206 -7.82 0.34 -13.69
CA ALA A 206 -7.95 1.37 -14.73
C ALA A 206 -8.99 2.45 -14.36
N PRO A 207 -8.81 3.71 -14.79
CA PRO A 207 -7.70 4.20 -15.61
C PRO A 207 -6.46 4.55 -14.78
N LEU A 208 -6.63 4.76 -13.47
CA LEU A 208 -5.58 5.20 -12.56
C LEU A 208 -5.70 4.49 -11.21
N ARG A 209 -4.58 4.06 -10.65
CA ARG A 209 -4.52 3.42 -9.32
C ARG A 209 -3.38 3.98 -8.49
N VAL A 210 -3.47 3.83 -7.17
CA VAL A 210 -2.34 4.05 -6.27
C VAL A 210 -1.49 2.78 -6.24
N VAL A 211 -0.16 2.90 -6.25
CA VAL A 211 0.80 1.83 -6.03
C VAL A 211 1.68 2.22 -4.86
N ALA A 212 1.63 1.44 -3.77
CA ALA A 212 2.39 1.67 -2.54
C ALA A 212 3.08 0.36 -2.12
N PRO A 213 4.30 0.09 -2.62
CA PRO A 213 4.95 -1.23 -2.47
C PRO A 213 5.29 -1.63 -1.03
N ASP A 214 5.57 -0.63 -0.18
CA ASP A 214 5.90 -0.85 1.22
C ASP A 214 4.69 -1.28 2.06
N HIS A 215 3.47 -1.20 1.49
CA HIS A 215 2.20 -1.45 2.17
C HIS A 215 1.43 -2.63 1.56
N TYR A 216 0.57 -3.25 2.36
CA TYR A 216 -0.30 -4.32 1.85
C TYR A 216 -1.26 -3.81 0.79
N GLY A 217 -1.64 -4.70 -0.13
CA GLY A 217 -2.43 -4.38 -1.31
C GLY A 217 -3.77 -3.67 -1.09
N TYR A 218 -4.36 -3.76 0.11
CA TYR A 218 -5.57 -3.01 0.44
C TYR A 218 -5.33 -1.49 0.62
N LYS A 219 -4.07 -1.06 0.75
CA LYS A 219 -3.63 0.35 0.74
C LYS A 219 -3.36 0.90 -0.66
N SER A 220 -3.48 0.06 -1.68
CA SER A 220 -3.29 0.41 -3.09
C SER A 220 -4.67 0.56 -3.75
N CYS A 221 -5.24 1.78 -3.66
CA CYS A 221 -6.56 2.10 -4.23
C CYS A 221 -6.60 1.84 -5.73
N LYS A 222 -7.71 1.27 -6.21
CA LYS A 222 -7.97 1.05 -7.63
C LYS A 222 -9.04 2.06 -8.10
N HIS A 223 -9.06 2.37 -9.40
CA HIS A 223 -10.09 3.23 -9.99
C HIS A 223 -10.15 4.61 -9.33
N LEU A 224 -8.99 5.23 -9.09
CA LEU A 224 -8.85 6.43 -8.27
C LEU A 224 -9.75 7.56 -8.80
N ALA A 225 -10.58 8.10 -7.91
CA ALA A 225 -11.56 9.14 -8.18
C ALA A 225 -11.31 10.41 -7.36
N ALA A 226 -10.86 10.25 -6.11
CA ALA A 226 -10.61 11.38 -5.21
C ALA A 226 -9.46 11.12 -4.23
N ILE A 227 -8.85 12.22 -3.79
CA ILE A 227 -7.77 12.30 -2.81
C ILE A 227 -8.23 13.26 -1.71
N ASP A 228 -8.69 12.70 -0.59
CA ASP A 228 -9.07 13.50 0.56
C ASP A 228 -7.96 13.51 1.62
N PHE A 229 -7.91 14.56 2.41
CA PHE A 229 -7.00 14.70 3.55
C PHE A 229 -7.75 14.63 4.88
N GLY A 230 -7.07 14.16 5.93
CA GLY A 230 -7.68 14.07 7.27
C GLY A 230 -6.65 13.93 8.39
N ASP A 231 -7.09 14.14 9.60
CA ASP A 231 -6.29 14.14 10.83
C ASP A 231 -6.31 12.79 11.58
N ASP A 232 -7.38 12.00 11.40
CA ASP A 232 -7.63 10.76 12.12
C ASP A 232 -7.61 9.51 11.22
N PRO A 233 -6.83 8.47 11.57
CA PRO A 233 -6.86 7.18 10.87
C PRO A 233 -8.17 6.38 11.01
N ILE A 234 -9.19 6.86 11.75
CA ILE A 234 -10.31 6.01 12.21
C ILE A 234 -11.64 6.30 11.49
N ARG A 235 -11.76 7.31 10.62
CA ARG A 235 -13.02 7.49 9.87
C ARG A 235 -13.20 6.43 8.78
N GLY A 236 -13.95 5.37 9.12
CA GLY A 236 -14.52 4.40 8.18
C GLY A 236 -13.76 3.08 8.01
N VAL A 237 -12.56 2.94 8.56
CA VAL A 237 -11.85 1.65 8.59
C VAL A 237 -12.14 0.97 9.92
N GLY A 238 -12.92 -0.12 9.90
CA GLY A 238 -13.21 -0.88 11.11
C GLY A 238 -11.94 -1.45 11.76
N LEU A 239 -12.10 -2.22 12.86
CA LEU A 239 -10.99 -2.82 13.64
C LEU A 239 -10.01 -3.70 12.84
N ILE A 240 -10.34 -4.01 11.58
CA ILE A 240 -9.64 -4.99 10.75
C ILE A 240 -8.44 -4.37 10.03
N GLN A 241 -8.51 -3.11 9.57
CA GLN A 241 -7.42 -2.53 8.78
C GLN A 241 -6.40 -1.83 9.67
N HIS A 242 -5.12 -2.12 9.46
CA HIS A 242 -4.05 -1.38 10.13
C HIS A 242 -3.94 0.05 9.57
N PRO A 243 -3.70 1.09 10.39
CA PRO A 243 -3.56 2.48 9.94
C PRO A 243 -2.47 2.67 8.88
N ARG A 244 -1.29 2.09 9.11
CA ARG A 244 -0.15 2.11 8.18
C ARG A 244 -0.20 0.94 7.19
N GLY A 245 -0.01 -0.29 7.68
CA GLY A 245 -0.20 -1.49 6.85
C GLY A 245 1.09 -1.92 6.17
N ARG A 246 2.23 -1.66 6.80
CA ARG A 246 3.57 -1.93 6.27
C ARG A 246 3.85 -3.43 6.24
N VAL A 247 4.34 -3.87 5.09
CA VAL A 247 4.53 -5.30 4.80
C VAL A 247 5.70 -5.87 5.61
N ALA A 248 6.81 -5.13 5.69
CA ALA A 248 8.01 -5.55 6.41
C ALA A 248 7.78 -5.73 7.93
N ALA A 249 6.81 -5.02 8.49
CA ALA A 249 6.47 -5.06 9.92
C ALA A 249 5.29 -5.99 10.26
N GLU A 250 4.80 -6.78 9.30
CA GLU A 250 3.61 -7.64 9.46
C GLU A 250 2.36 -6.92 9.99
N GLU A 251 2.19 -5.63 9.64
CA GLU A 251 1.08 -4.78 10.09
C GLU A 251 -0.24 -5.13 9.36
N ARG A 252 -0.80 -6.33 9.59
CA ARG A 252 -1.97 -6.84 8.86
C ARG A 252 -3.30 -6.30 9.39
N GLY A 253 -3.36 -6.00 10.68
CA GLY A 253 -4.54 -5.44 11.34
C GLY A 253 -4.15 -4.74 12.63
N ARG A 254 -5.08 -4.03 13.25
CA ARG A 254 -4.78 -3.07 14.32
C ARG A 254 -4.48 -3.71 15.68
N VAL A 255 -5.18 -4.79 16.01
CA VAL A 255 -5.29 -5.26 17.40
C VAL A 255 -4.49 -6.53 17.64
N LEU A 256 -4.57 -7.48 16.70
CA LEU A 256 -4.00 -8.81 16.90
C LEU A 256 -2.64 -8.94 16.19
N PRO A 257 -1.76 -9.84 16.66
CA PRO A 257 -0.51 -10.11 15.98
C PRO A 257 -0.71 -10.58 14.52
N GLY A 258 0.24 -10.27 13.64
CA GLY A 258 0.17 -10.61 12.21
C GLY A 258 -0.14 -12.08 11.94
N TRP A 259 0.43 -13.00 12.73
CA TRP A 259 0.20 -14.45 12.57
C TRP A 259 -1.28 -14.85 12.75
N PHE A 260 -2.04 -14.14 13.58
CA PHE A 260 -3.46 -14.43 13.81
C PHE A 260 -4.29 -14.10 12.57
N TYR A 261 -4.03 -12.94 11.95
CA TYR A 261 -4.71 -12.54 10.71
C TYR A 261 -4.39 -13.47 9.53
N ARG A 262 -3.21 -14.11 9.51
CA ARG A 262 -2.87 -15.12 8.48
C ARG A 262 -3.81 -16.33 8.51
N VAL A 263 -4.19 -16.78 9.71
CA VAL A 263 -5.07 -17.95 9.88
C VAL A 263 -6.50 -17.62 9.42
N GLN A 264 -6.97 -16.40 9.68
CA GLN A 264 -8.33 -15.98 9.35
C GLN A 264 -8.54 -15.57 7.89
N GLN A 265 -7.47 -15.26 7.15
CA GLN A 265 -7.53 -14.88 5.74
C GLN A 265 -6.89 -15.95 4.84
N PRO A 266 -7.38 -17.20 4.86
CA PRO A 266 -6.82 -18.24 4.00
C PRO A 266 -7.01 -17.85 2.54
N HIS A 267 -6.04 -18.22 1.71
CA HIS A 267 -5.96 -17.97 0.28
C HIS A 267 -7.27 -18.29 -0.49
N ARG A 268 -8.25 -17.39 -0.48
CA ARG A 268 -9.34 -17.39 -1.46
C ARG A 268 -8.92 -16.44 -2.57
N LEU A 269 -7.99 -16.91 -3.40
CA LEU A 269 -7.80 -16.33 -4.72
C LEU A 269 -9.10 -16.54 -5.48
N ALA A 270 -9.83 -15.47 -5.80
CA ALA A 270 -10.91 -15.59 -6.76
C ALA A 270 -10.27 -15.99 -8.10
N ARG A 271 -10.54 -17.22 -8.54
CA ARG A 271 -10.00 -17.78 -9.79
C ARG A 271 -10.55 -17.11 -11.06
N ASP A 272 -11.52 -16.20 -10.94
CA ASP A 272 -12.11 -15.51 -12.08
C ASP A 272 -11.44 -14.15 -12.34
N SER A 273 -10.26 -14.18 -12.94
CA SER A 273 -9.65 -13.03 -13.61
C SER A 273 -10.08 -12.90 -15.09
N ARG A 274 -10.69 -13.94 -15.67
CA ARG A 274 -10.98 -14.02 -17.13
C ARG A 274 -12.18 -13.20 -17.59
N ALA A 275 -13.12 -12.84 -16.69
CA ALA A 275 -14.39 -12.25 -17.09
C ALA A 275 -14.39 -10.72 -17.28
N LEU A 276 -13.25 -10.04 -17.09
CA LEU A 276 -13.17 -8.56 -17.13
C LEU A 276 -12.01 -8.11 -18.01
N SER A 277 -12.05 -8.51 -19.28
CA SER A 277 -11.20 -7.95 -20.33
C SER A 277 -11.55 -6.48 -20.58
N GLN A 278 -10.48 -5.69 -20.74
CA GLN A 278 -10.36 -4.27 -21.14
C GLN A 278 -11.65 -3.44 -21.26
N VAL A 279 -11.73 -2.35 -20.49
CA VAL A 279 -12.71 -1.29 -20.75
C VAL A 279 -12.16 -0.37 -21.85
N PRO A 280 -12.94 -0.07 -22.90
CA PRO A 280 -12.61 0.97 -23.86
C PRO A 280 -12.55 2.29 -23.08
N GLY A 281 -11.35 2.80 -22.85
CA GLY A 281 -11.15 3.96 -21.98
C GLY A 281 -9.80 4.01 -21.26
N SER A 282 -9.04 2.91 -21.22
CA SER A 282 -7.63 2.96 -20.83
C SER A 282 -6.77 3.81 -21.79
N GLU A 283 -7.30 4.11 -22.97
CA GLU A 283 -6.77 5.07 -23.94
C GLU A 283 -7.07 6.53 -23.57
N LEU A 284 -7.96 6.84 -22.62
CA LEU A 284 -8.41 8.23 -22.38
C LEU A 284 -7.37 9.11 -21.67
N ILE A 285 -6.57 8.53 -20.77
CA ILE A 285 -5.39 9.24 -20.27
C ILE A 285 -4.39 9.40 -21.42
N THR A 286 -4.13 8.33 -22.18
CA THR A 286 -3.13 8.31 -23.26
C THR A 286 -3.47 9.27 -24.42
N HIS A 287 -4.72 9.34 -24.88
CA HIS A 287 -5.15 10.23 -25.96
C HIS A 287 -5.30 11.68 -25.49
N GLY A 288 -5.65 11.92 -24.22
CA GLY A 288 -5.54 13.26 -23.62
C GLY A 288 -4.08 13.76 -23.58
N VAL A 289 -3.13 12.87 -23.25
CA VAL A 289 -1.68 13.15 -23.26
C VAL A 289 -1.15 13.33 -24.69
N GLU A 290 -1.43 12.40 -25.61
CA GLU A 290 -0.94 12.46 -27.00
C GLU A 290 -1.53 13.64 -27.78
N ALA A 291 -2.78 14.01 -27.53
CA ALA A 291 -3.41 15.17 -28.16
C ALA A 291 -2.94 16.51 -27.57
N ALA A 292 -2.39 16.52 -26.34
CA ALA A 292 -1.76 17.69 -25.74
C ALA A 292 -0.29 17.85 -26.20
N VAL A 293 0.45 16.75 -26.29
CA VAL A 293 1.86 16.72 -26.76
C VAL A 293 1.98 17.05 -28.26
N ARG A 294 0.99 16.74 -29.10
CA ARG A 294 0.99 17.11 -30.52
C ARG A 294 0.53 18.56 -30.80
N ARG A 295 0.09 19.31 -29.79
CA ARG A 295 -0.44 20.68 -29.92
C ARG A 295 0.43 21.77 -29.29
N GLY A 296 1.60 21.41 -28.76
CA GLY A 296 2.66 22.35 -28.35
C GLY A 296 3.86 22.22 -29.29
#